data_AF-A0A9W6RZ98-F1
#
_entry.id   AF-A0A9W6RZ98-F1
#
_cell.length_a   1.000
_cell.length_b   1.000
_cell.length_c   1.000
_cell.angle_alpha   90.00
_cell.angle_beta   90.00
_cell.angle_gamma   90.00
#
_symmetry.space_group_name_H-M   'P 1'
#
loop_
_entity.id
_entity.type
_entity.pdbx_description
1 polymer ?
#
loop_
_entity_poly.entity_id
_entity_poly.type
_entity_poly.pdbx_seq_one_letter_code
_entity_poly.pdbx_strand_id
1 'polypeptide(L)'
;MFTGHIEEIGTVLAVDGARVVIDAPKVAAGASGSACVNGVGLTVVSEEGTLRAVLSAETRRRSTFDRVRPGARVNVEAPLTLGDPLAGHLVQGDVDAVGKVARVDDEGTARRLWIKPPERFLALIVAKGQVAVDGVSLTVAEVSRDRFAVVLVPSTLRATTLADLSVGDRVNLEPDLVTRLTRCRPHDPMESVTRVVAALPWAGRLRGANGIQKAVAQFAAGGAVVVWDPDRETEGDVVFAGARLRPQAFTFLLTQVCGHPTVPCAPEVLERLDIGPMPGPGDRHGTRPHVPVDLAAGTGTGVSAAERAATVRRLAHPDAVPEDFLRPGHVFPLAARPGGLAERAGHTEATVALCVAAGLPPVGVCCEVMNPDGTMAGAADLEIFALRWGLPLLDVDDLRRHL
;
A
#
# COMPACT_ATOMS: atom_id res chain seq x y z
N MET A 1 -12.59 6.86 17.52
CA MET A 1 -11.46 7.11 16.63
C MET A 1 -11.13 8.59 16.71
N PHE A 2 -9.85 8.90 16.67
CA PHE A 2 -9.28 10.23 16.87
C PHE A 2 -8.24 10.47 15.77
N THR A 3 -7.74 11.70 15.66
CA THR A 3 -6.69 12.09 14.70
C THR A 3 -5.36 12.42 15.36
N GLY A 4 -5.37 12.51 16.69
CA GLY A 4 -4.27 13.05 17.47
C GLY A 4 -4.06 14.55 17.28
N HIS A 5 -5.09 15.25 16.80
CA HIS A 5 -5.13 16.70 16.75
C HIS A 5 -5.79 17.22 18.03
N ILE A 6 -4.98 17.73 18.95
CA ILE A 6 -5.45 18.18 20.25
C ILE A 6 -6.35 19.41 20.11
N GLU A 7 -7.57 19.32 20.61
CA GLU A 7 -8.56 20.39 20.50
C GLU A 7 -8.43 21.43 21.61
N GLU A 8 -8.00 20.97 22.80
CA GLU A 8 -7.69 21.80 23.96
C GLU A 8 -6.74 21.12 24.94
N ILE A 9 -6.11 21.92 25.80
CA ILE A 9 -5.36 21.44 26.96
C ILE A 9 -6.28 21.57 28.18
N GLY A 10 -6.74 20.43 28.69
CA GLY A 10 -7.59 20.35 29.88
C GLY A 10 -6.77 20.35 31.18
N THR A 11 -7.47 20.54 32.29
CA THR A 11 -6.89 20.48 33.65
C THR A 11 -7.58 19.41 34.47
N VAL A 12 -6.82 18.51 35.09
CA VAL A 12 -7.37 17.49 35.98
C VAL A 12 -7.81 18.14 37.28
N LEU A 13 -9.11 18.12 37.57
CA LEU A 13 -9.67 18.71 38.80
C LEU A 13 -9.59 17.74 39.97
N ALA A 14 -9.87 16.45 39.73
CA ALA A 14 -9.90 15.43 40.76
C ALA A 14 -9.51 14.06 40.20
N VAL A 15 -8.83 13.27 41.04
CA VAL A 15 -8.57 11.84 40.82
C VAL A 15 -8.88 11.11 42.12
N ASP A 16 -9.94 10.32 42.16
CA ASP A 16 -10.36 9.55 43.33
C ASP A 16 -10.45 8.06 42.99
N GLY A 17 -9.41 7.32 43.34
CA GLY A 17 -9.27 5.89 43.05
C GLY A 17 -9.36 5.58 41.57
N ALA A 18 -10.56 5.23 41.10
CA ALA A 18 -10.86 4.90 39.72
C ALA A 18 -11.56 6.04 38.96
N ARG A 19 -11.84 7.19 39.56
CA ARG A 19 -12.55 8.30 38.91
C ARG A 19 -11.61 9.43 38.59
N VAL A 20 -11.79 10.04 37.42
CA VAL A 20 -11.09 11.26 37.02
C VAL A 20 -12.09 12.31 36.54
N VAL A 21 -11.86 13.56 36.93
CA VAL A 21 -12.63 14.73 36.49
C VAL A 21 -11.67 15.71 35.86
N ILE A 22 -11.99 16.14 34.64
CA ILE A 22 -11.13 16.99 33.81
C ILE A 22 -11.95 18.20 33.38
N ASP A 23 -11.42 19.39 33.61
CA ASP A 23 -11.92 20.63 33.04
C ASP A 23 -11.45 20.74 31.60
N ALA A 24 -12.39 20.68 30.65
CA ALA A 24 -12.16 20.66 29.22
C ALA A 24 -13.43 21.16 28.50
N PRO A 25 -13.76 22.45 28.61
CA PRO A 25 -15.07 22.98 28.23
C PRO A 25 -15.36 22.86 26.74
N LYS A 26 -14.33 22.93 25.89
CA LYS A 26 -14.51 22.91 24.43
C LYS A 26 -14.90 21.51 23.95
N VAL A 27 -14.20 20.48 24.42
CA VAL A 27 -14.47 19.08 24.13
C VAL A 27 -15.73 18.63 24.86
N ALA A 28 -15.94 19.04 26.11
CA ALA A 28 -17.16 18.73 26.87
C ALA A 28 -18.44 19.21 26.16
N ALA A 29 -18.41 20.35 25.47
CA ALA A 29 -19.56 20.85 24.71
C ALA A 29 -19.96 19.94 23.53
N GLY A 30 -19.02 19.16 22.97
CA GLY A 30 -19.24 18.31 21.79
C GLY A 30 -19.11 16.81 22.03
N ALA A 31 -18.58 16.37 23.18
CA ALA A 31 -18.27 14.98 23.45
C ALA A 31 -19.54 14.13 23.63
N SER A 32 -19.77 13.20 22.71
CA SER A 32 -20.89 12.24 22.75
C SER A 32 -20.47 10.92 23.41
N GLY A 33 -20.14 10.96 24.70
CA GLY A 33 -19.90 9.76 25.52
C GLY A 33 -18.48 9.18 25.47
N SER A 34 -17.58 9.76 24.67
CA SER A 34 -16.17 9.40 24.60
C SER A 34 -15.27 10.61 24.45
N ALA A 35 -14.04 10.55 24.96
CA ALA A 35 -12.97 11.52 24.72
C ALA A 35 -11.60 10.85 24.78
N CYS A 36 -10.63 11.38 24.05
CA CYS A 36 -9.23 10.97 24.18
C CYS A 36 -8.51 11.91 25.15
N VAL A 37 -7.87 11.37 26.18
CA VAL A 37 -7.11 12.15 27.17
C VAL A 37 -5.69 11.60 27.25
N ASN A 38 -4.70 12.42 26.88
CA ASN A 38 -3.30 11.99 26.73
C ASN A 38 -3.16 10.69 25.92
N GLY A 39 -3.94 10.52 24.85
CA GLY A 39 -3.90 9.31 24.02
C GLY A 39 -4.69 8.12 24.56
N VAL A 40 -5.42 8.28 25.67
CA VAL A 40 -6.27 7.23 26.24
C VAL A 40 -7.73 7.52 25.91
N GLY A 41 -8.38 6.60 25.20
CA GLY A 41 -9.82 6.63 24.96
C GLY A 41 -10.58 6.34 26.25
N LEU A 42 -11.41 7.28 26.69
CA LEU A 42 -12.22 7.17 27.88
C LEU A 42 -13.70 7.27 27.52
N THR A 43 -14.52 6.42 28.14
CA THR A 43 -15.97 6.66 28.20
C THR A 43 -16.21 7.76 29.21
N VAL A 44 -16.79 8.88 28.77
CA VAL A 44 -16.95 10.10 29.57
C VAL A 44 -18.41 10.50 29.69
N VAL A 45 -18.76 11.08 30.82
CA VAL A 45 -19.98 11.88 30.99
C VAL A 45 -19.55 13.34 31.00
N SER A 46 -20.13 14.13 30.10
CA SER A 46 -19.89 15.57 30.01
C SER A 46 -20.95 16.31 30.83
N GLU A 47 -20.52 17.22 31.71
CA GLU A 47 -21.39 18.06 32.52
C GLU A 47 -20.69 19.38 32.84
N GLU A 48 -21.35 20.51 32.55
CA GLU A 48 -20.88 21.87 32.88
C GLU A 48 -19.43 22.16 32.46
N GLY A 49 -19.02 21.72 31.26
CA GLY A 49 -17.66 21.92 30.76
C GLY A 49 -16.61 20.95 31.30
N THR A 50 -17.03 19.98 32.13
CA THR A 50 -16.15 18.94 32.69
C THR A 50 -16.41 17.58 32.05
N LEU A 51 -15.34 16.81 31.89
CA LEU A 51 -15.37 15.41 31.49
C LEU A 51 -15.13 14.52 32.70
N ARG A 52 -16.06 13.61 32.98
CA ARG A 52 -15.99 12.65 34.08
C ARG A 52 -15.86 11.24 33.54
N ALA A 53 -14.83 10.51 33.99
CA ALA A 53 -14.58 9.15 33.52
C ALA A 53 -14.28 8.19 34.67
N VAL A 54 -14.60 6.90 34.47
CA VAL A 54 -14.16 5.80 35.33
C VAL A 54 -13.04 5.04 34.64
N LEU A 55 -11.86 5.04 35.25
CA LEU A 55 -10.65 4.36 34.82
C LEU A 55 -10.66 2.90 35.27
N SER A 56 -10.58 1.98 34.31
CA SER A 56 -10.33 0.58 34.60
C SER A 56 -8.96 0.38 35.28
N ALA A 57 -8.79 -0.74 35.98
CA ALA A 57 -7.47 -1.11 36.53
C ALA A 57 -6.43 -1.34 35.42
N GLU A 58 -6.85 -1.83 34.25
CA GLU A 58 -5.99 -2.02 33.08
C GLU A 58 -5.48 -0.67 32.56
N THR A 59 -6.38 0.28 32.33
CA THR A 59 -6.07 1.62 31.84
C THR A 59 -5.07 2.31 32.76
N ARG A 60 -5.28 2.26 34.08
CA ARG A 60 -4.34 2.83 35.05
C ARG A 60 -2.96 2.16 35.00
N ARG A 61 -2.91 0.83 34.84
CA ARG A 61 -1.62 0.09 34.78
C ARG A 61 -0.85 0.33 33.48
N ARG A 62 -1.55 0.49 32.35
CA ARG A 62 -0.95 0.54 31.01
C ARG A 62 -0.68 1.93 30.48
N SER A 63 -1.15 2.98 31.15
CA SER A 63 -0.97 4.37 30.74
C SER A 63 -0.28 5.20 31.82
N THR A 64 -0.12 6.49 31.57
CA THR A 64 0.40 7.49 32.52
C THR A 64 -0.62 7.90 33.60
N PHE A 65 -1.87 7.41 33.55
CA PHE A 65 -2.90 7.72 34.55
C PHE A 65 -2.58 7.20 35.96
N ASP A 66 -1.60 6.30 36.12
CA ASP A 66 -1.09 5.90 37.44
C ASP A 66 -0.46 7.05 38.23
N ARG A 67 -0.08 8.15 37.55
CA ARG A 67 0.63 9.29 38.16
C ARG A 67 -0.06 10.63 38.01
N VAL A 68 -1.21 10.66 37.33
CA VAL A 68 -1.99 11.89 37.15
C VAL A 68 -2.52 12.37 38.50
N ARG A 69 -2.40 13.68 38.74
CA ARG A 69 -2.82 14.35 39.98
C ARG A 69 -3.70 15.55 39.67
N PRO A 70 -4.52 16.01 40.63
CA PRO A 70 -5.19 17.31 40.52
C PRO A 70 -4.18 18.42 40.15
N GLY A 71 -4.58 19.30 39.23
CA GLY A 71 -3.76 20.35 38.64
C GLY A 71 -2.92 19.93 37.44
N ALA A 72 -2.84 18.64 37.09
CA ALA A 72 -2.11 18.18 35.92
C ALA A 72 -2.80 18.65 34.63
N ARG A 73 -2.00 19.13 33.67
CA ARG A 73 -2.44 19.48 32.32
C ARG A 73 -2.50 18.22 31.46
N VAL A 74 -3.53 18.09 30.63
CA VAL A 74 -3.75 16.93 29.76
C VAL A 74 -4.18 17.37 28.36
N ASN A 75 -3.72 16.68 27.33
CA ASN A 75 -4.19 16.85 25.96
C ASN A 75 -5.57 16.19 25.83
N VAL A 76 -6.56 16.91 25.30
CA VAL A 76 -7.93 16.42 25.14
C VAL A 76 -8.39 16.57 23.69
N GLU A 77 -9.01 15.52 23.16
CA GLU A 77 -9.58 15.46 21.80
C GLU A 77 -10.95 14.76 21.83
N ALA A 78 -11.91 15.28 21.07
CA ALA A 78 -13.21 14.65 20.87
C ALA A 78 -13.13 13.53 19.81
N PRO A 79 -14.00 12.51 19.85
CA PRO A 79 -14.04 11.51 18.79
C PRO A 79 -14.43 12.14 17.45
N LEU A 80 -13.82 11.64 16.38
CA LEU A 80 -14.18 12.01 15.02
C LEU A 80 -15.66 11.74 14.73
N THR A 81 -16.30 12.70 14.07
CA THR A 81 -17.65 12.60 13.53
C THR A 81 -17.62 12.51 12.01
N LEU A 82 -18.74 12.07 11.41
CA LEU A 82 -18.84 11.96 9.97
C LEU A 82 -18.77 13.36 9.33
N GLY A 83 -17.75 13.60 8.52
CA GLY A 83 -17.51 14.87 7.83
C GLY A 83 -16.36 15.69 8.41
N ASP A 84 -15.77 15.27 9.54
CA ASP A 84 -14.62 15.96 10.12
C ASP A 84 -13.36 15.83 9.23
N PRO A 85 -12.53 16.87 9.18
CA PRO A 85 -11.26 16.82 8.47
C PRO A 85 -10.28 15.87 9.17
N LEU A 86 -9.61 15.02 8.40
CA LEU A 86 -8.51 14.19 8.89
C LEU A 86 -7.21 15.02 8.96
N ALA A 87 -7.03 15.74 10.07
CA ALA A 87 -5.89 16.66 10.28
C ALA A 87 -4.63 15.99 10.89
N GLY A 88 -4.64 14.68 11.08
CA GLY A 88 -3.55 13.88 11.64
C GLY A 88 -3.57 12.44 11.14
N HIS A 89 -3.14 11.49 11.95
CA HIS A 89 -3.23 10.06 11.64
C HIS A 89 -4.33 9.39 12.45
N LEU A 90 -4.80 8.22 12.02
CA LEU A 90 -5.86 7.53 12.76
C LEU A 90 -5.32 6.96 14.07
N VAL A 91 -5.85 7.48 15.18
CA VAL A 91 -5.54 7.08 16.55
C VAL A 91 -6.78 6.45 17.16
N GLN A 92 -6.64 5.33 17.88
CA GLN A 92 -7.78 4.66 18.51
C GLN A 92 -8.02 5.16 19.93
N GLY A 93 -6.99 5.68 20.60
CA GLY A 93 -6.98 5.95 22.03
C GLY A 93 -6.52 4.73 22.85
N ASP A 94 -5.83 3.78 22.19
CA ASP A 94 -5.39 2.52 22.78
C ASP A 94 -3.88 2.59 23.03
N VAL A 95 -3.51 2.89 24.28
CA VAL A 95 -2.11 2.98 24.69
C VAL A 95 -1.45 1.61 24.65
N ASP A 96 -0.58 1.40 23.65
CA ASP A 96 0.19 0.16 23.47
C ASP A 96 1.39 0.09 24.43
N ALA A 97 1.98 1.23 24.74
CA ALA A 97 3.15 1.32 25.59
C ALA A 97 3.27 2.67 26.30
N VAL A 98 4.04 2.68 27.39
CA VAL A 98 4.51 3.90 28.02
C VAL A 98 6.00 4.04 27.73
N GLY A 99 6.36 5.14 27.06
CA GLY A 99 7.74 5.52 26.79
C GLY A 99 8.31 6.42 27.89
N LYS A 100 9.62 6.60 27.87
CA LYS A 100 10.33 7.55 28.73
C LYS A 100 11.10 8.56 27.89
N VAL A 101 10.94 9.85 28.16
CA VAL A 101 11.73 10.91 27.53
C VAL A 101 13.19 10.73 27.98
N ALA A 102 14.05 10.39 27.03
CA ALA A 102 15.47 10.11 27.26
C ALA A 102 16.35 11.34 27.05
N ARG A 103 15.94 12.25 26.16
CA ARG A 103 16.66 13.47 25.82
C ARG A 103 15.72 14.50 25.19
N VAL A 104 15.98 15.77 25.48
CA VAL A 104 15.29 16.92 24.88
C VAL A 104 16.35 17.83 24.31
N ASP A 105 16.24 18.16 23.03
CA ASP A 105 17.14 19.09 22.33
C ASP A 105 16.32 20.28 21.82
N ASP A 106 16.71 21.50 22.19
CA ASP A 106 16.13 22.72 21.63
C ASP A 106 16.82 23.06 20.30
N GLU A 107 16.06 23.05 19.20
CA GLU A 107 16.53 23.30 17.83
C GLU A 107 15.95 24.63 17.33
N GLY A 108 16.37 25.73 17.94
CA GLY A 108 15.88 27.07 17.62
C GLY A 108 14.41 27.26 18.03
N THR A 109 13.50 27.27 17.06
CA THR A 109 12.05 27.41 17.30
C THR A 109 11.34 26.06 17.45
N ALA A 110 12.02 24.96 17.10
CA ALA A 110 11.51 23.61 17.27
C ALA A 110 12.19 22.92 18.46
N ARG A 111 11.58 21.85 18.94
CA ARG A 111 12.14 21.01 20.01
C ARG A 111 12.13 19.55 19.58
N ARG A 112 13.27 18.88 19.69
CA ARG A 112 13.37 17.44 19.44
C ARG A 112 13.24 16.67 20.75
N LEU A 113 12.33 15.72 20.78
CA LEU A 113 12.17 14.78 21.89
C LEU A 113 12.66 13.41 21.49
N TRP A 114 13.58 12.85 22.27
CA TRP A 114 14.00 11.46 22.16
C TRP A 114 13.25 10.63 23.19
N ILE A 115 12.52 9.63 22.73
CA ILE A 115 11.69 8.78 23.57
C ILE A 115 12.22 7.36 23.50
N LYS A 116 12.45 6.76 24.67
CA LYS A 116 12.82 5.36 24.85
C LYS A 116 11.56 4.54 25.15
N PRO A 117 11.00 3.81 24.18
CA PRO A 117 9.88 2.91 24.42
C PRO A 117 10.36 1.50 24.84
N PRO A 118 9.44 0.61 25.25
CA PRO A 118 9.71 -0.83 25.30
C PRO A 118 10.12 -1.37 23.92
N GLU A 119 11.01 -2.37 23.87
CA GLU A 119 11.54 -2.94 22.62
C GLU A 119 10.43 -3.40 21.65
N ARG A 120 9.40 -4.06 22.19
CA ARG A 120 8.24 -4.51 21.39
C ARG A 120 7.50 -3.38 20.67
N PHE A 121 7.55 -2.18 21.22
CA PHE A 121 6.92 -0.99 20.65
C PHE A 121 7.88 -0.28 19.69
N LEU A 122 9.18 -0.23 20.00
CA LEU A 122 10.18 0.32 19.08
C LEU A 122 10.15 -0.39 17.71
N ALA A 123 9.91 -1.70 17.72
CA ALA A 123 9.74 -2.49 16.50
C ALA A 123 8.53 -2.09 15.64
N LEU A 124 7.62 -1.24 16.15
CA LEU A 124 6.48 -0.67 15.43
C LEU A 124 6.76 0.75 14.94
N ILE A 125 7.95 1.30 15.19
CA ILE A 125 8.27 2.68 14.85
C ILE A 125 9.09 2.71 13.57
N VAL A 126 8.54 3.40 12.58
CA VAL A 126 9.16 3.58 11.27
C VAL A 126 9.65 5.01 11.15
N ALA A 127 10.89 5.20 10.73
CA ALA A 127 11.42 6.54 10.46
C ALA A 127 10.56 7.22 9.37
N LYS A 128 10.21 8.49 9.59
CA LYS A 128 9.26 9.27 8.76
C LYS A 128 7.82 8.77 8.79
N GLY A 129 7.51 7.73 9.58
CA GLY A 129 6.14 7.32 9.88
C GLY A 129 5.48 8.22 10.92
N GLN A 130 4.27 7.84 11.34
CA GLN A 130 3.47 8.54 12.35
C GLN A 130 3.43 7.77 13.67
N VAL A 131 3.32 8.52 14.77
CA VAL A 131 3.19 7.99 16.12
C VAL A 131 2.39 8.97 16.97
N ALA A 132 1.50 8.46 17.83
CA ALA A 132 0.82 9.27 18.83
C ALA A 132 1.64 9.28 20.13
N VAL A 133 1.97 10.48 20.62
CA VAL A 133 2.65 10.70 21.91
C VAL A 133 1.74 11.54 22.79
N ASP A 134 1.25 10.97 23.90
CA ASP A 134 0.19 11.54 24.73
C ASP A 134 -1.01 12.04 23.90
N GLY A 135 -1.39 11.22 22.91
CA GLY A 135 -2.48 11.51 21.99
C GLY A 135 -2.09 12.46 20.85
N VAL A 136 -0.95 13.15 20.90
CA VAL A 136 -0.54 14.05 19.83
C VAL A 136 0.01 13.27 18.65
N SER A 137 -0.58 13.46 17.47
CA SER A 137 -0.09 12.89 16.23
C SER A 137 1.20 13.57 15.77
N LEU A 138 2.30 12.82 15.70
CA LEU A 138 3.62 13.33 15.34
C LEU A 138 4.28 12.50 14.24
N THR A 139 5.17 13.14 13.49
CA THR A 139 6.06 12.45 12.54
C THR A 139 7.35 12.02 13.23
N VAL A 140 7.72 10.76 13.08
CA VAL A 140 8.98 10.20 13.57
C VAL A 140 10.12 10.78 12.76
N ALA A 141 10.98 11.57 13.40
CA ALA A 141 12.12 12.20 12.75
C ALA A 141 13.24 11.18 12.48
N GLU A 142 13.49 10.30 13.46
CA GLU A 142 14.61 9.34 13.46
C GLU A 142 14.30 8.14 14.37
N VAL A 143 14.86 6.97 14.05
CA VAL A 143 14.80 5.76 14.88
C VAL A 143 16.23 5.27 15.12
N SER A 144 16.59 5.09 16.39
CA SER A 144 17.86 4.50 16.83
C SER A 144 17.62 3.10 17.41
N ARG A 145 18.69 2.43 17.87
CA ARG A 145 18.64 1.07 18.42
C ARG A 145 17.71 0.89 19.62
N ASP A 146 17.54 1.91 20.47
CA ASP A 146 16.75 1.81 21.71
C ASP A 146 15.78 2.98 21.95
N ARG A 147 15.61 3.87 20.97
CA ARG A 147 14.80 5.09 21.06
C ARG A 147 14.42 5.62 19.69
N PHE A 148 13.45 6.52 19.64
CA PHE A 148 13.10 7.29 18.46
C PHE A 148 13.02 8.77 18.80
N ALA A 149 13.08 9.63 17.77
CA ALA A 149 12.95 11.07 17.91
C ALA A 149 11.70 11.59 17.19
N VAL A 150 11.06 12.59 17.77
CA VAL A 150 10.02 13.43 17.14
C VAL A 150 10.44 14.89 17.25
N VAL A 151 10.06 15.70 16.26
CA VAL A 151 10.33 17.14 16.25
C VAL A 151 9.02 17.89 16.42
N LEU A 152 8.96 18.73 17.45
CA LEU A 152 7.82 19.55 17.79
C LEU A 152 8.02 20.94 17.20
N VAL A 153 7.12 21.31 16.30
CA VAL A 153 7.08 22.65 15.70
C VAL A 153 6.39 23.65 16.65
N PRO A 154 6.57 24.98 16.45
CA PRO A 154 6.00 25.99 17.36
C PRO A 154 4.49 25.89 17.61
N SER A 155 3.71 25.50 16.61
CA SER A 155 2.26 25.29 16.77
C SER A 155 1.95 24.13 17.71
N THR A 156 2.61 22.99 17.54
CA THR A 156 2.46 21.81 18.42
C THR A 156 2.88 22.12 19.84
N LEU A 157 3.99 22.85 20.02
CA LEU A 157 4.45 23.27 21.35
C LEU A 157 3.44 24.15 22.09
N ARG A 158 2.73 25.04 21.37
CA ARG A 158 1.70 25.89 21.98
C ARG A 158 0.37 25.17 22.24
N ALA A 159 0.01 24.24 21.36
CA ALA A 159 -1.30 23.59 21.37
C ALA A 159 -1.35 22.32 22.25
N THR A 160 -0.22 21.86 22.79
CA THR A 160 -0.14 20.58 23.52
C THR A 160 0.67 20.70 24.80
N THR A 161 0.56 19.70 25.67
CA THR A 161 1.37 19.58 26.89
C THR A 161 2.82 19.15 26.62
N LEU A 162 3.18 18.81 25.37
CA LEU A 162 4.50 18.26 25.06
C LEU A 162 5.64 19.27 25.25
N ALA A 163 5.34 20.56 25.29
CA ALA A 163 6.32 21.60 25.61
C ALA A 163 6.81 21.53 27.06
N ASP A 164 6.03 20.92 27.96
CA ASP A 164 6.35 20.83 29.38
C ASP A 164 7.21 19.59 29.70
N LEU A 165 7.42 18.69 28.72
CA LEU A 165 8.14 17.44 28.91
C LEU A 165 9.65 17.64 29.13
N SER A 166 10.16 16.95 30.14
CA SER A 166 11.55 16.92 30.55
C SER A 166 12.12 15.50 30.51
N VAL A 167 13.45 15.39 30.53
CA VAL A 167 14.13 14.10 30.61
C VAL A 167 13.68 13.36 31.87
N GLY A 168 13.18 12.13 31.70
CA GLY A 168 12.63 11.33 32.79
C GLY A 168 11.13 11.11 32.69
N ASP A 169 10.42 12.01 32.01
CA ASP A 169 8.96 11.98 31.94
C ASP A 169 8.45 10.77 31.16
N ARG A 170 7.26 10.32 31.53
CA ARG A 170 6.58 9.19 30.91
C ARG A 170 5.50 9.71 29.97
N VAL A 171 5.40 9.09 28.81
CA VAL A 171 4.43 9.45 27.76
C VAL A 171 3.69 8.21 27.30
N ASN A 172 2.40 8.33 27.03
CA ASN A 172 1.61 7.30 26.39
C ASN A 172 1.96 7.22 24.91
N LEU A 173 2.11 6.01 24.39
CA LEU A 173 2.49 5.77 23.02
C LEU A 173 1.48 4.86 22.33
N GLU A 174 1.05 5.28 21.15
CA GLU A 174 0.24 4.50 20.21
C GLU A 174 0.90 4.59 18.82
N PRO A 175 1.17 3.46 18.15
CA PRO A 175 1.73 3.45 16.80
C PRO A 175 0.66 3.83 15.78
N ASP A 176 1.09 4.18 14.59
CA ASP A 176 0.19 4.30 13.45
C ASP A 176 -0.59 2.98 13.19
N LEU A 177 -1.88 3.11 12.90
CA LEU A 177 -2.79 1.98 12.68
C LEU A 177 -2.35 1.09 11.52
N VAL A 178 -1.82 1.67 10.43
CA VAL A 178 -1.31 0.88 9.31
C VAL A 178 -0.14 0.02 9.76
N THR A 179 0.79 0.60 10.52
CA THR A 179 1.94 -0.12 11.07
C THR A 179 1.55 -1.18 12.10
N ARG A 180 0.53 -0.91 12.93
CA ARG A 180 -0.05 -1.89 13.86
C ARG A 180 -0.63 -3.10 13.10
N LEU A 181 -1.34 -2.86 11.99
CA LEU A 181 -1.96 -3.91 11.16
C LEU A 181 -0.95 -4.70 10.33
N THR A 182 0.12 -4.07 9.84
CA THR A 182 1.17 -4.78 9.07
C THR A 182 1.98 -5.72 9.94
N ARG A 183 2.17 -5.43 11.24
CA ARG A 183 2.90 -6.32 12.16
C ARG A 183 2.20 -7.66 12.45
N CYS A 184 0.89 -7.76 12.22
CA CYS A 184 0.17 -9.04 12.25
C CYS A 184 0.56 -9.97 11.08
N ARG A 185 1.49 -9.55 10.21
CA ARG A 185 2.05 -10.37 9.14
C ARG A 185 3.58 -10.26 9.16
N PRO A 186 4.31 -11.34 9.47
CA PRO A 186 5.77 -11.30 9.46
C PRO A 186 6.24 -11.16 8.01
N HIS A 187 6.89 -10.04 7.64
CA HIS A 187 8.05 -9.95 6.73
C HIS A 187 8.41 -8.49 6.39
N ASP A 188 9.67 -8.30 5.96
CA ASP A 188 10.39 -7.08 5.54
C ASP A 188 9.54 -5.81 5.30
N PRO A 189 9.82 -4.66 5.96
CA PRO A 189 9.05 -3.43 5.81
C PRO A 189 9.03 -2.86 4.38
N MET A 190 10.05 -3.06 3.55
CA MET A 190 10.02 -2.56 2.16
C MET A 190 9.19 -3.47 1.26
N GLU A 191 9.31 -4.79 1.45
CA GLU A 191 8.41 -5.76 0.82
C GLU A 191 6.95 -5.54 1.29
N SER A 192 6.77 -5.15 2.56
CA SER A 192 5.47 -4.83 3.15
C SER A 192 4.88 -3.54 2.60
N VAL A 193 5.65 -2.48 2.38
CA VAL A 193 5.15 -1.25 1.75
C VAL A 193 4.79 -1.50 0.30
N THR A 194 5.65 -2.16 -0.48
CA THR A 194 5.31 -2.52 -1.87
C THR A 194 4.09 -3.44 -1.92
N ARG A 195 3.97 -4.40 -1.01
CA ARG A 195 2.81 -5.29 -0.91
C ARG A 195 1.55 -4.57 -0.45
N VAL A 196 1.64 -3.64 0.50
CA VAL A 196 0.52 -2.83 0.99
C VAL A 196 0.06 -1.87 -0.10
N VAL A 197 0.99 -1.17 -0.76
CA VAL A 197 0.72 -0.33 -1.93
C VAL A 197 0.10 -1.19 -3.03
N ALA A 198 0.64 -2.35 -3.37
CA ALA A 198 0.04 -3.28 -4.34
C ALA A 198 -1.32 -3.87 -3.91
N ALA A 199 -1.61 -3.88 -2.60
CA ALA A 199 -2.89 -4.33 -2.04
C ALA A 199 -3.90 -3.19 -1.89
N LEU A 200 -3.50 -1.92 -2.07
CA LEU A 200 -4.44 -0.82 -2.23
C LEU A 200 -5.11 -0.98 -3.59
N PRO A 201 -6.45 -0.86 -3.67
CA PRO A 201 -7.16 -0.96 -4.93
C PRO A 201 -6.89 0.31 -5.73
N TRP A 202 -5.77 0.36 -6.46
CA TRP A 202 -5.53 1.37 -7.49
C TRP A 202 -6.41 1.04 -8.69
N ALA A 203 -7.73 1.14 -8.49
CA ALA A 203 -8.73 0.78 -9.46
C ALA A 203 -8.98 1.95 -10.40
N GLY A 204 -9.05 1.67 -11.69
CA GLY A 204 -9.33 2.67 -12.71
C GLY A 204 -8.10 3.41 -13.21
N ARG A 205 -8.33 4.53 -13.89
CA ARG A 205 -7.32 5.19 -14.72
C ARG A 205 -6.23 5.86 -13.89
N LEU A 206 -4.98 5.42 -14.08
CA LEU A 206 -3.79 6.06 -13.52
C LEU A 206 -3.05 6.85 -14.60
N ARG A 207 -2.44 7.97 -14.22
CA ARG A 207 -1.68 8.84 -15.13
C ARG A 207 -0.41 9.36 -14.48
N GLY A 208 0.54 9.75 -15.32
CA GLY A 208 1.80 10.38 -14.89
C GLY A 208 2.76 9.42 -14.18
N ALA A 209 3.98 9.89 -13.91
CA ALA A 209 5.05 9.08 -13.33
C ALA A 209 4.66 8.34 -12.04
N ASN A 210 3.96 9.00 -11.11
CA ASN A 210 3.52 8.38 -9.86
C ASN A 210 2.45 7.28 -10.09
N GLY A 211 1.58 7.46 -11.08
CA GLY A 211 0.58 6.45 -11.47
C GLY A 211 1.25 5.21 -12.05
N ILE A 212 2.22 5.41 -12.94
CA ILE A 212 3.01 4.32 -13.53
C ILE A 212 3.80 3.57 -12.45
N GLN A 213 4.45 4.27 -11.51
CA GLN A 213 5.18 3.62 -10.42
C GLN A 213 4.28 2.73 -9.55
N LYS A 214 3.05 3.16 -9.25
CA LYS A 214 2.08 2.34 -8.50
C LYS A 214 1.68 1.08 -9.27
N ALA A 215 1.44 1.22 -10.58
CA ALA A 215 1.09 0.09 -11.43
C ALA A 215 2.25 -0.90 -11.57
N VAL A 216 3.48 -0.41 -11.72
CA VAL A 216 4.71 -1.23 -11.73
C VAL A 216 4.87 -1.98 -10.40
N ALA A 217 4.62 -1.34 -9.25
CA ALA A 217 4.67 -2.01 -7.94
C ALA A 217 3.62 -3.13 -7.82
N GLN A 218 2.40 -2.89 -8.29
CA GLN A 218 1.35 -3.92 -8.34
C GLN A 218 1.74 -5.07 -9.27
N PHE A 219 2.27 -4.76 -10.45
CA PHE A 219 2.73 -5.73 -11.43
C PHE A 219 3.87 -6.60 -10.89
N ALA A 220 4.85 -5.97 -10.22
CA ALA A 220 5.97 -6.64 -9.56
C ALA A 220 5.52 -7.62 -8.47
N ALA A 221 4.44 -7.29 -7.75
CA ALA A 221 3.82 -8.14 -6.73
C ALA A 221 3.00 -9.31 -7.31
N GLY A 222 2.91 -9.44 -8.65
CA GLY A 222 2.13 -10.47 -9.32
C GLY A 222 0.65 -10.12 -9.51
N GLY A 223 0.29 -8.84 -9.34
CA GLY A 223 -1.00 -8.29 -9.72
C GLY A 223 -1.08 -8.01 -11.23
N ALA A 224 -2.31 -7.90 -11.74
CA ALA A 224 -2.55 -7.49 -13.13
C ALA A 224 -2.62 -5.97 -13.27
N VAL A 225 -2.41 -5.48 -14.48
CA VAL A 225 -2.77 -4.12 -14.90
C VAL A 225 -3.53 -4.20 -16.22
N VAL A 226 -4.39 -3.21 -16.51
CA VAL A 226 -4.98 -3.03 -17.83
C VAL A 226 -4.14 -2.00 -18.59
N VAL A 227 -3.70 -2.33 -19.79
CA VAL A 227 -3.05 -1.39 -20.71
C VAL A 227 -4.04 -1.10 -21.82
N TRP A 228 -4.26 0.17 -22.13
CA TRP A 228 -5.18 0.62 -23.18
C TRP A 228 -4.42 1.41 -24.24
N ASP A 229 -4.71 1.10 -25.49
CA ASP A 229 -4.20 1.81 -26.67
C ASP A 229 -5.35 2.60 -27.33
N PRO A 230 -5.43 3.94 -27.13
CA PRO A 230 -6.51 4.76 -27.66
C PRO A 230 -6.51 4.92 -29.19
N ASP A 231 -5.34 4.82 -29.83
CA ASP A 231 -5.13 5.38 -31.17
C ASP A 231 -4.93 4.31 -32.25
N ARG A 232 -4.58 3.08 -31.86
CA ARG A 232 -4.23 2.02 -32.82
C ARG A 232 -5.23 0.87 -32.85
N GLU A 233 -5.39 0.16 -31.74
CA GLU A 233 -6.34 -0.96 -31.62
C GLU A 233 -7.65 -0.50 -30.97
N THR A 234 -7.66 0.60 -30.23
CA THR A 234 -8.81 1.08 -29.42
C THR A 234 -9.27 0.11 -28.33
N GLU A 235 -8.49 -0.96 -28.12
CA GLU A 235 -8.72 -2.07 -27.19
C GLU A 235 -7.80 -1.95 -25.97
N GLY A 236 -8.11 -2.74 -24.93
CA GLY A 236 -7.26 -2.85 -23.76
C GLY A 236 -7.00 -4.29 -23.36
N ASP A 237 -5.77 -4.53 -22.92
CA ASP A 237 -5.27 -5.84 -22.51
C ASP A 237 -5.08 -5.90 -21.00
N VAL A 238 -5.49 -7.02 -20.39
CA VAL A 238 -5.03 -7.37 -19.05
C VAL A 238 -3.66 -8.02 -19.15
N VAL A 239 -2.70 -7.44 -18.45
CA VAL A 239 -1.30 -7.85 -18.48
C VAL A 239 -0.86 -8.40 -17.12
N PHE A 240 -0.11 -9.50 -17.14
CA PHE A 240 0.57 -10.08 -15.99
C PHE A 240 2.07 -10.33 -16.27
N ALA A 241 2.90 -10.27 -15.22
CA ALA A 241 4.29 -10.71 -15.31
C ALA A 241 4.38 -12.23 -15.41
N GLY A 242 5.05 -12.75 -16.44
CA GLY A 242 5.12 -14.18 -16.73
C GLY A 242 5.80 -14.96 -15.60
N ALA A 243 6.87 -14.41 -15.02
CA ALA A 243 7.60 -15.01 -13.90
C ALA A 243 6.75 -15.15 -12.61
N ARG A 244 5.66 -14.39 -12.48
CA ARG A 244 4.76 -14.38 -11.32
C ARG A 244 3.38 -14.98 -11.63
N LEU A 245 3.19 -15.51 -12.84
CA LEU A 245 1.87 -15.93 -13.30
C LEU A 245 1.40 -17.19 -12.56
N ARG A 246 0.27 -17.05 -11.86
CA ARG A 246 -0.38 -18.15 -11.14
C ARG A 246 -1.47 -18.79 -11.99
N PRO A 247 -1.81 -20.08 -11.80
CA PRO A 247 -2.92 -20.73 -12.50
C PRO A 247 -4.24 -19.95 -12.42
N GLN A 248 -4.54 -19.36 -11.25
CA GLN A 248 -5.74 -18.55 -11.04
C GLN A 248 -5.75 -17.27 -11.88
N ALA A 249 -4.58 -16.67 -12.13
CA ALA A 249 -4.48 -15.51 -13.02
C ALA A 249 -4.80 -15.94 -14.46
N PHE A 250 -4.32 -17.11 -14.90
CA PHE A 250 -4.67 -17.63 -16.21
C PHE A 250 -6.17 -17.97 -16.32
N THR A 251 -6.77 -18.57 -15.29
CA THR A 251 -8.23 -18.77 -15.24
C THR A 251 -8.99 -17.45 -15.34
N PHE A 252 -8.49 -16.38 -14.70
CA PHE A 252 -9.07 -15.05 -14.80
C PHE A 252 -9.03 -14.52 -16.24
N LEU A 253 -7.89 -14.67 -16.93
CA LEU A 253 -7.79 -14.32 -18.36
C LEU A 253 -8.86 -15.04 -19.20
N LEU A 254 -9.05 -16.33 -18.98
CA LEU A 254 -9.98 -17.14 -19.79
C LEU A 254 -11.46 -16.90 -19.49
N THR A 255 -11.80 -16.49 -18.27
CA THR A 255 -13.20 -16.46 -17.80
C THR A 255 -13.74 -15.07 -17.57
N GLN A 256 -12.87 -14.07 -17.38
CA GLN A 256 -13.27 -12.69 -17.11
C GLN A 256 -12.77 -11.73 -18.18
N VAL A 257 -11.56 -11.96 -18.71
CA VAL A 257 -10.99 -11.14 -19.79
C VAL A 257 -11.48 -11.63 -21.16
N CYS A 258 -11.59 -12.95 -21.32
CA CYS A 258 -12.25 -13.63 -22.44
C CYS A 258 -11.63 -13.44 -23.84
N GLY A 259 -10.55 -12.66 -23.97
CA GLY A 259 -9.75 -12.56 -25.19
C GLY A 259 -8.83 -13.75 -25.46
N HIS A 260 -7.77 -13.50 -26.24
CA HIS A 260 -6.80 -14.52 -26.64
C HIS A 260 -5.47 -14.33 -25.89
N PRO A 261 -5.17 -15.12 -24.85
CA PRO A 261 -3.94 -14.93 -24.09
C PRO A 261 -2.69 -15.19 -24.94
N THR A 262 -1.86 -14.17 -25.09
CA THR A 262 -0.56 -14.23 -25.75
C THR A 262 0.57 -13.90 -24.78
N VAL A 263 1.82 -14.23 -25.14
CA VAL A 263 2.98 -14.10 -24.26
C VAL A 263 4.01 -13.16 -24.88
N PRO A 264 3.93 -11.85 -24.62
CA PRO A 264 4.96 -10.90 -25.00
C PRO A 264 6.32 -11.24 -24.39
N CYS A 265 7.34 -11.36 -25.23
CA CYS A 265 8.71 -11.66 -24.87
C CYS A 265 9.65 -10.62 -25.47
N ALA A 266 10.72 -10.29 -24.76
CA ALA A 266 11.87 -9.67 -25.39
C ALA A 266 12.48 -10.61 -26.45
N PRO A 267 12.96 -10.08 -27.60
CA PRO A 267 13.51 -10.88 -28.69
C PRO A 267 14.60 -11.88 -28.24
N GLU A 268 15.47 -11.46 -27.32
CA GLU A 268 16.62 -12.24 -26.86
C GLU A 268 16.18 -13.50 -26.09
N VAL A 269 14.99 -13.48 -25.49
CA VAL A 269 14.41 -14.66 -24.83
C VAL A 269 14.03 -15.70 -25.89
N LEU A 270 13.38 -15.28 -26.96
CA LEU A 270 12.92 -16.18 -28.03
C LEU A 270 14.10 -16.72 -28.83
N GLU A 271 15.12 -15.88 -29.09
CA GLU A 271 16.38 -16.28 -29.72
C GLU A 271 17.13 -17.31 -28.87
N ARG A 272 17.27 -17.07 -27.55
CA ARG A 272 17.92 -18.02 -26.63
C ARG A 272 17.22 -19.38 -26.59
N LEU A 273 15.89 -19.37 -26.68
CA LEU A 273 15.06 -20.58 -26.58
C LEU A 273 14.80 -21.23 -27.93
N ASP A 274 15.39 -20.75 -29.01
CA ASP A 274 15.16 -21.24 -30.39
C ASP A 274 13.66 -21.37 -30.70
N ILE A 275 12.90 -20.33 -30.34
CA ILE A 275 11.48 -20.21 -30.69
C ILE A 275 11.44 -19.25 -31.87
N GLY A 276 11.31 -19.79 -33.08
CA GLY A 276 11.31 -19.02 -34.33
C GLY A 276 9.98 -18.31 -34.63
N PRO A 277 10.00 -17.33 -35.55
CA PRO A 277 8.80 -16.61 -35.96
C PRO A 277 7.80 -17.54 -36.66
N MET A 278 6.52 -17.23 -36.55
CA MET A 278 5.48 -17.94 -37.29
C MET A 278 5.58 -17.60 -38.79
N PRO A 279 5.56 -18.59 -39.71
CA PRO A 279 5.63 -18.32 -41.14
C PRO A 279 4.43 -17.51 -41.65
N GLY A 280 4.68 -16.52 -42.52
CA GLY A 280 3.64 -15.73 -43.18
C GLY A 280 4.00 -14.24 -43.33
N PRO A 281 3.15 -13.45 -44.02
CA PRO A 281 3.38 -12.02 -44.22
C PRO A 281 3.13 -11.16 -42.96
N GLY A 282 2.59 -11.75 -41.89
CA GLY A 282 2.18 -11.04 -40.67
C GLY A 282 0.72 -10.57 -40.70
N ASP A 283 0.34 -9.74 -39.72
CA ASP A 283 -0.99 -9.14 -39.62
C ASP A 283 -0.97 -7.64 -39.95
N ARG A 284 -2.16 -7.02 -39.99
CA ARG A 284 -2.33 -5.57 -40.27
C ARG A 284 -1.70 -4.65 -39.22
N HIS A 285 -1.38 -5.23 -38.06
CA HIS A 285 -0.94 -4.57 -36.85
C HIS A 285 0.58 -4.69 -36.63
N GLY A 286 1.27 -5.46 -37.47
CA GLY A 286 2.70 -5.72 -37.36
C GLY A 286 3.06 -6.55 -36.12
N THR A 287 2.11 -7.34 -35.61
CA THR A 287 2.29 -8.31 -34.54
C THR A 287 3.32 -9.36 -34.97
N ARG A 288 4.21 -9.77 -34.07
CA ARG A 288 5.29 -10.72 -34.35
C ARG A 288 5.06 -12.07 -33.65
N PRO A 289 4.07 -12.85 -34.09
CA PRO A 289 3.80 -14.14 -33.48
C PRO A 289 4.95 -15.11 -33.74
N HIS A 290 5.25 -15.92 -32.74
CA HIS A 290 6.24 -16.98 -32.80
C HIS A 290 5.56 -18.34 -32.69
N VAL A 291 6.30 -19.41 -33.00
CA VAL A 291 5.78 -20.78 -32.92
C VAL A 291 5.21 -21.03 -31.52
N PRO A 292 3.95 -21.49 -31.40
CA PRO A 292 3.35 -21.78 -30.12
C PRO A 292 4.10 -22.90 -29.40
N VAL A 293 4.12 -22.85 -28.07
CA VAL A 293 4.88 -23.79 -27.23
C VAL A 293 4.07 -24.36 -26.09
N ASP A 294 4.45 -25.55 -25.63
CA ASP A 294 4.04 -26.14 -24.35
C ASP A 294 5.25 -26.60 -23.56
N LEU A 295 5.14 -26.66 -22.24
CA LEU A 295 6.20 -27.19 -21.37
C LEU A 295 6.34 -28.71 -21.57
N ALA A 296 7.51 -29.17 -22.01
CA ALA A 296 7.79 -30.57 -22.30
C ALA A 296 7.71 -31.49 -21.07
N ALA A 297 8.01 -30.96 -19.88
CA ALA A 297 7.88 -31.68 -18.62
C ALA A 297 6.41 -31.81 -18.13
N GLY A 298 5.45 -31.19 -18.83
CA GLY A 298 4.04 -31.30 -18.50
C GLY A 298 3.48 -32.71 -18.73
N THR A 299 2.56 -33.14 -17.88
CA THR A 299 1.95 -34.48 -17.95
C THR A 299 0.56 -34.50 -18.60
N GLY A 300 0.01 -33.33 -18.95
CA GLY A 300 -1.32 -33.19 -19.56
C GLY A 300 -1.25 -32.82 -21.04
N THR A 301 -2.27 -32.10 -21.51
CA THR A 301 -2.40 -31.72 -22.93
C THR A 301 -1.84 -30.33 -23.24
N GLY A 302 -1.38 -29.57 -22.23
CA GLY A 302 -0.87 -28.21 -22.38
C GLY A 302 -1.92 -27.10 -22.30
N VAL A 303 -3.23 -27.41 -22.41
CA VAL A 303 -4.28 -26.39 -22.56
C VAL A 303 -4.80 -25.80 -21.25
N SER A 304 -4.67 -26.52 -20.13
CA SER A 304 -5.26 -26.08 -18.87
C SER A 304 -4.62 -24.77 -18.37
N ALA A 305 -5.36 -24.02 -17.56
CA ALA A 305 -4.84 -22.78 -16.96
C ALA A 305 -3.54 -23.00 -16.16
N ALA A 306 -3.43 -24.14 -15.48
CA ALA A 306 -2.23 -24.50 -14.73
C ALA A 306 -1.04 -24.83 -15.65
N GLU A 307 -1.27 -25.56 -16.74
CA GLU A 307 -0.22 -25.92 -17.70
C GLU A 307 0.27 -24.70 -18.48
N ARG A 308 -0.63 -23.87 -19.01
CA ARG A 308 -0.23 -22.62 -19.69
C ARG A 308 0.52 -21.68 -18.75
N ALA A 309 0.09 -21.55 -17.49
CA ALA A 309 0.83 -20.77 -16.49
C ALA A 309 2.21 -21.37 -16.17
N ALA A 310 2.38 -22.70 -16.20
CA ALA A 310 3.67 -23.34 -16.03
C ALA A 310 4.59 -23.11 -17.24
N THR A 311 4.07 -23.24 -18.46
CA THR A 311 4.79 -22.92 -19.71
C THR A 311 5.28 -21.48 -19.72
N VAL A 312 4.42 -20.51 -19.38
CA VAL A 312 4.81 -19.09 -19.31
C VAL A 312 5.89 -18.85 -18.26
N ARG A 313 5.74 -19.42 -17.05
CA ARG A 313 6.76 -19.28 -16.01
C ARG A 313 8.09 -19.88 -16.43
N ARG A 314 8.09 -20.99 -17.20
CA ARG A 314 9.32 -21.54 -17.76
C ARG A 314 9.91 -20.64 -18.83
N LEU A 315 9.11 -20.07 -19.74
CA LEU A 315 9.60 -19.08 -20.73
C LEU A 315 10.32 -17.90 -20.05
N ALA A 316 9.78 -17.45 -18.91
CA ALA A 316 10.36 -16.36 -18.11
C ALA A 316 11.60 -16.76 -17.29
N HIS A 317 11.93 -18.05 -17.18
CA HIS A 317 13.01 -18.52 -16.31
C HIS A 317 14.38 -18.26 -16.97
N PRO A 318 15.39 -17.75 -16.25
CA PRO A 318 16.72 -17.46 -16.82
C PRO A 318 17.42 -18.71 -17.34
N ASP A 319 17.29 -19.83 -16.63
CA ASP A 319 17.90 -21.12 -17.02
C ASP A 319 17.01 -21.97 -17.94
N ALA A 320 16.05 -21.35 -18.64
CA ALA A 320 15.26 -22.06 -19.63
C ALA A 320 16.10 -22.35 -20.88
N VAL A 321 15.92 -23.55 -21.42
CA VAL A 321 16.62 -24.07 -22.61
C VAL A 321 15.61 -24.52 -23.67
N PRO A 322 16.00 -24.59 -24.96
CA PRO A 322 15.09 -24.95 -26.04
C PRO A 322 14.31 -26.27 -25.83
N GLU A 323 14.94 -27.26 -25.19
CA GLU A 323 14.41 -28.61 -24.93
C GLU A 323 13.29 -28.63 -23.88
N ASP A 324 13.13 -27.56 -23.10
CA ASP A 324 12.02 -27.44 -22.16
C ASP A 324 10.66 -27.28 -22.87
N PHE A 325 10.66 -27.03 -24.18
CA PHE A 325 9.47 -26.64 -24.91
C PHE A 325 9.16 -27.61 -26.06
N LEU A 326 7.90 -28.04 -26.13
CA LEU A 326 7.31 -28.69 -27.30
C LEU A 326 6.86 -27.62 -28.30
N ARG A 327 6.91 -27.95 -29.59
CA ARG A 327 6.52 -27.08 -30.71
C ARG A 327 5.74 -27.92 -31.74
N PRO A 328 4.49 -27.57 -32.13
CA PRO A 328 3.67 -26.48 -31.58
C PRO A 328 3.13 -26.80 -30.17
N GLY A 329 2.46 -25.83 -29.54
CA GLY A 329 1.74 -25.97 -28.27
C GLY A 329 0.60 -24.96 -28.12
N HIS A 330 0.19 -24.65 -26.89
CA HIS A 330 -1.01 -23.85 -26.60
C HIS A 330 -0.71 -22.46 -26.00
N VAL A 331 0.56 -22.13 -25.80
CA VAL A 331 1.01 -20.78 -25.42
C VAL A 331 1.58 -20.09 -26.65
N PHE A 332 1.16 -18.85 -26.91
CA PHE A 332 1.47 -18.11 -28.15
C PHE A 332 2.44 -16.95 -27.86
N PRO A 333 3.76 -17.12 -28.06
CA PRO A 333 4.72 -16.05 -27.81
C PRO A 333 4.64 -14.97 -28.88
N LEU A 334 4.80 -13.71 -28.47
CA LEU A 334 4.92 -12.55 -29.34
C LEU A 334 6.27 -11.87 -29.07
N ALA A 335 7.03 -11.54 -30.13
CA ALA A 335 8.25 -10.76 -29.94
C ALA A 335 7.92 -9.26 -29.86
N ALA A 336 8.36 -8.61 -28.79
CA ALA A 336 8.45 -7.16 -28.77
C ALA A 336 9.43 -6.65 -29.83
N ARG A 337 9.30 -5.39 -30.21
CA ARG A 337 10.31 -4.68 -31.01
C ARG A 337 11.58 -4.41 -30.16
N PRO A 338 12.79 -4.52 -30.73
CA PRO A 338 14.03 -4.22 -30.00
C PRO A 338 14.07 -2.81 -29.42
N GLY A 339 13.50 -1.81 -30.11
CA GLY A 339 13.37 -0.45 -29.59
C GLY A 339 12.22 -0.24 -28.58
N GLY A 340 11.51 -1.31 -28.21
CA GLY A 340 10.43 -1.27 -27.22
C GLY A 340 9.33 -0.25 -27.55
N LEU A 341 8.81 0.41 -26.51
CA LEU A 341 7.75 1.42 -26.63
C LEU A 341 8.15 2.65 -27.46
N ALA A 342 9.45 2.92 -27.64
CA ALA A 342 9.92 4.01 -28.49
C ALA A 342 9.80 3.66 -29.98
N GLU A 343 9.90 2.38 -30.34
CA GLU A 343 9.73 1.90 -31.72
C GLU A 343 8.26 1.55 -32.03
N ARG A 344 7.55 0.91 -31.09
CA ARG A 344 6.14 0.53 -31.24
C ARG A 344 5.40 0.66 -29.92
N ALA A 345 4.40 1.53 -29.89
CA ALA A 345 3.48 1.67 -28.76
C ALA A 345 2.35 0.62 -28.84
N GLY A 346 2.67 -0.66 -28.68
CA GLY A 346 1.68 -1.75 -28.67
C GLY A 346 1.65 -2.50 -27.34
N HIS A 347 0.60 -3.30 -27.12
CA HIS A 347 0.43 -4.12 -25.91
C HIS A 347 1.60 -5.09 -25.67
N THR A 348 2.22 -5.60 -26.74
CA THR A 348 3.42 -6.44 -26.67
C THR A 348 4.60 -5.70 -26.02
N GLU A 349 4.94 -4.51 -26.53
CA GLU A 349 6.04 -3.70 -25.99
C GLU A 349 5.72 -3.15 -24.60
N ALA A 350 4.48 -2.75 -24.35
CA ALA A 350 4.03 -2.29 -23.04
C ALA A 350 4.20 -3.37 -21.97
N THR A 351 3.85 -4.61 -22.30
CA THR A 351 3.99 -5.76 -21.41
C THR A 351 5.46 -6.02 -21.06
N VAL A 352 6.35 -6.00 -22.06
CA VAL A 352 7.79 -6.19 -21.83
C VAL A 352 8.38 -5.03 -21.03
N ALA A 353 8.01 -3.79 -21.33
CA ALA A 353 8.44 -2.61 -20.59
C ALA A 353 8.03 -2.66 -19.12
N LEU A 354 6.80 -3.09 -18.82
CA LEU A 354 6.32 -3.28 -17.45
C LEU A 354 7.12 -4.38 -16.71
N CYS A 355 7.47 -5.48 -17.39
CA CYS A 355 8.32 -6.51 -16.81
C CYS A 355 9.70 -5.97 -16.43
N VAL A 356 10.34 -5.23 -17.36
CA VAL A 356 11.66 -4.62 -17.14
C VAL A 356 11.61 -3.59 -16.01
N ALA A 357 10.61 -2.70 -16.02
CA ALA A 357 10.41 -1.69 -14.99
C ALA A 357 10.16 -2.29 -13.60
N ALA A 358 9.52 -3.46 -13.54
CA ALA A 358 9.28 -4.22 -12.31
C ALA A 358 10.51 -5.01 -11.83
N GLY A 359 11.64 -4.97 -12.55
CA GLY A 359 12.83 -5.76 -12.25
C GLY A 359 12.61 -7.27 -12.45
N LEU A 360 11.70 -7.65 -13.35
CA LEU A 360 11.35 -9.04 -13.65
C LEU A 360 11.89 -9.46 -15.03
N PRO A 361 12.03 -10.78 -15.29
CA PRO A 361 12.36 -11.27 -16.62
C PRO A 361 11.37 -10.72 -17.67
N PRO A 362 11.84 -10.34 -18.87
CA PRO A 362 11.05 -9.61 -19.88
C PRO A 362 10.12 -10.55 -20.67
N VAL A 363 9.29 -11.28 -19.94
CA VAL A 363 8.27 -12.20 -20.44
C VAL A 363 6.99 -11.95 -19.63
N GLY A 364 5.92 -11.55 -20.31
CA GLY A 364 4.62 -11.31 -19.72
C GLY A 364 3.51 -12.09 -20.42
N VAL A 365 2.28 -11.90 -19.96
CA VAL A 365 1.07 -12.38 -20.65
C VAL A 365 0.15 -11.19 -20.83
N CYS A 366 -0.40 -11.03 -22.03
CA CYS A 366 -1.47 -10.07 -22.30
C CYS A 366 -2.66 -10.79 -22.92
N CYS A 367 -3.85 -10.22 -22.75
CA CYS A 367 -5.11 -10.79 -23.20
C CYS A 367 -6.11 -9.64 -23.33
N GLU A 368 -6.70 -9.50 -24.50
CA GLU A 368 -7.61 -8.42 -24.85
C GLU A 368 -8.93 -8.58 -24.08
N VAL A 369 -9.48 -7.49 -23.54
CA VAL A 369 -10.75 -7.54 -22.80
C VAL A 369 -11.91 -7.62 -23.80
N MET A 370 -12.70 -8.68 -23.69
CA MET A 370 -13.88 -8.93 -24.53
C MET A 370 -15.16 -8.84 -23.70
N ASN A 371 -16.16 -8.15 -24.24
CA ASN A 371 -17.49 -8.06 -23.69
C ASN A 371 -18.21 -9.42 -23.74
N PRO A 372 -19.24 -9.65 -22.88
CA PRO A 372 -19.97 -10.92 -22.86
C PRO A 372 -20.68 -11.29 -24.17
N ASP A 373 -20.93 -10.32 -25.05
CA ASP A 373 -21.53 -10.52 -26.37
C ASP A 373 -20.49 -10.86 -27.46
N GLY A 374 -19.21 -10.94 -27.09
CA GLY A 374 -18.10 -11.24 -27.99
C GLY A 374 -17.50 -10.02 -28.69
N THR A 375 -17.99 -8.80 -28.42
CA THR A 375 -17.38 -7.57 -28.92
C THR A 375 -16.17 -7.17 -28.08
N MET A 376 -15.27 -6.37 -28.63
CA MET A 376 -14.10 -5.87 -27.89
C MET A 376 -14.49 -4.73 -26.96
N ALA A 377 -13.95 -4.72 -25.74
CA ALA A 377 -14.25 -3.70 -24.75
C ALA A 377 -13.69 -2.33 -25.18
N GLY A 378 -14.56 -1.33 -25.26
CA GLY A 378 -14.16 0.05 -25.53
C GLY A 378 -13.68 0.78 -24.26
N ALA A 379 -13.32 2.05 -24.39
CA ALA A 379 -12.79 2.85 -23.29
C ALA A 379 -13.66 2.84 -22.01
N ALA A 380 -14.98 3.01 -22.17
CA ALA A 380 -15.91 3.00 -21.03
C ALA A 380 -16.04 1.62 -20.39
N ASP A 381 -16.05 0.55 -21.20
CA ASP A 381 -16.10 -0.83 -20.72
C ASP A 381 -14.82 -1.17 -19.93
N LEU A 382 -13.66 -0.71 -20.40
CA LEU A 382 -12.37 -0.89 -19.73
C LEU A 382 -12.30 -0.16 -18.39
N GLU A 383 -12.86 1.05 -18.29
CA GLU A 383 -12.97 1.75 -16.99
C GLU A 383 -13.84 0.97 -16.00
N ILE A 384 -15.01 0.47 -16.45
CA ILE A 384 -15.90 -0.35 -15.63
C ILE A 384 -15.21 -1.66 -15.22
N PHE A 385 -14.52 -2.31 -16.16
CA PHE A 385 -13.78 -3.55 -15.94
C PHE A 385 -12.66 -3.35 -14.90
N ALA A 386 -11.85 -2.30 -15.07
CA ALA A 386 -10.78 -1.95 -14.17
C ALA A 386 -11.29 -1.66 -12.75
N LEU A 387 -12.40 -0.93 -12.62
CA LEU A 387 -13.04 -0.69 -11.33
C LEU A 387 -13.60 -1.97 -10.69
N ARG A 388 -14.29 -2.80 -11.48
CA ARG A 388 -14.89 -4.06 -11.03
C ARG A 388 -13.85 -5.01 -10.45
N TRP A 389 -12.66 -5.08 -11.08
CA TRP A 389 -11.61 -6.03 -10.71
C TRP A 389 -10.47 -5.41 -9.91
N GLY A 390 -10.57 -4.12 -9.55
CA GLY A 390 -9.55 -3.43 -8.77
C GLY A 390 -8.22 -3.30 -9.50
N LEU A 391 -8.24 -3.11 -10.81
CA LEU A 391 -7.05 -3.06 -11.66
C LEU A 391 -6.70 -1.61 -12.06
N PRO A 392 -5.39 -1.24 -12.07
CA PRO A 392 -4.93 -0.03 -12.72
C PRO A 392 -5.23 -0.08 -14.21
N LEU A 393 -5.78 1.00 -14.75
CA LEU A 393 -5.92 1.23 -16.18
C LEU A 393 -4.87 2.25 -16.64
N LEU A 394 -3.99 1.82 -17.52
CA LEU A 394 -2.85 2.59 -18.01
C LEU A 394 -3.02 2.90 -19.49
N ASP A 395 -2.58 4.08 -19.87
CA ASP A 395 -2.50 4.49 -21.27
C ASP A 395 -1.12 4.10 -21.84
N VAL A 396 -1.08 3.47 -23.02
CA VAL A 396 0.18 3.06 -23.63
C VAL A 396 1.13 4.24 -23.85
N ASP A 397 0.57 5.43 -24.12
CA ASP A 397 1.37 6.64 -24.25
C ASP A 397 1.93 7.15 -22.92
N ASP A 398 1.22 6.95 -21.81
CA ASP A 398 1.76 7.23 -20.48
C ASP A 398 2.91 6.28 -20.13
N LEU A 399 2.81 5.01 -20.50
CA LEU A 399 3.91 4.06 -20.36
C LEU A 399 5.12 4.50 -21.17
N ARG A 400 4.93 4.85 -22.45
CA ARG A 400 6.00 5.32 -23.34
C ARG A 400 6.71 6.58 -22.83
N ARG A 401 6.00 7.45 -22.11
CA ARG A 401 6.56 8.69 -21.55
C ARG A 401 7.35 8.47 -20.25
N HIS A 402 7.11 7.39 -19.53
CA HIS A 402 7.55 7.23 -18.14
C HIS A 402 8.34 5.96 -17.85
N LEU A 403 8.37 5.01 -18.79
CA LEU A 403 9.26 3.85 -18.82
C LEU A 403 10.28 4.04 -19.93
#